data_AF-A0A7J4PQN7-F1
#
_entry.id   AF-A0A7J4PQN7-F1
#
_cell.length_a   1.000
_cell.length_b   1.000
_cell.length_c   1.000
_cell.angle_alpha   90.00
_cell.angle_beta   90.00
_cell.angle_gamma   90.00
#
_symmetry.space_group_name_H-M   'P 1'
#
loop_
_entity.id
_entity.type
_entity.pdbx_description
1 polymer ?
#
loop_
_entity_poly.entity_id
_entity_poly.type
_entity_poly.pdbx_seq_one_letter_code
_entity_poly.pdbx_strand_id
1 'polypeptide(L)'
;MKIGMALLVMLVISGPSWAADNPEGYYLKNEQKLEQDVEGEGYVMVYQKVNTETLQLKNYMHGSGSMDSATLINSNQSSISGYVQDKYTHVYGPYTSVHAGNISFVEQNEMTYSPVAMAYGTGYYAENPIVYNSKLKEKTEGKSYQEGVSMHHQIEYASAFVKDIGVDLQCKEPWPPKGDYSPSPKKGLGLTKMKIEEEITEGSIHVGQLVTDPNPSAKHRDGEHGWKDPLIEIDENYVGSFKITKNMEVCVSKSGSKVKPDWLSCCIGGYGEMPDDDKMWGEEEIFDCTCREKAWGDSWNDTSKEQPLYK
;
A
#
# COMPACT_ATOMS: atom_id res chain seq x y z
N MET A 1 29.99 -8.78 -43.62
CA MET A 1 29.23 -9.38 -42.51
C MET A 1 29.88 -8.99 -41.20
N LYS A 2 29.24 -8.09 -40.44
CA LYS A 2 29.34 -7.90 -38.99
C LYS A 2 28.33 -6.82 -38.61
N ILE A 3 27.09 -7.27 -38.44
CA ILE A 3 25.96 -6.52 -37.88
C ILE A 3 26.29 -6.33 -36.41
N GLY A 4 26.65 -5.11 -36.00
CA GLY A 4 27.11 -4.87 -34.63
C GLY A 4 26.96 -3.43 -34.14
N MET A 5 26.11 -2.62 -34.76
CA MET A 5 26.00 -1.18 -34.45
C MET A 5 24.55 -0.66 -34.37
N ALA A 6 23.54 -1.54 -34.34
CA ALA A 6 22.14 -1.10 -34.20
C ALA A 6 21.74 -0.78 -32.74
N LEU A 7 22.62 -1.03 -31.76
CA LEU A 7 22.31 -0.88 -30.32
C LEU A 7 22.73 0.47 -29.72
N LEU A 8 23.39 1.34 -30.50
CA LEU A 8 24.04 2.56 -29.99
C LEU A 8 23.26 3.87 -30.25
N VAL A 9 22.18 3.85 -31.04
CA VAL A 9 21.45 5.08 -31.42
C VAL A 9 20.22 5.38 -30.53
N MET A 10 19.75 4.41 -29.72
CA MET A 10 18.70 4.64 -28.71
C MET A 10 19.22 5.31 -27.42
N LEU A 11 20.54 5.50 -27.28
CA LEU A 11 21.17 6.07 -26.08
C LEU A 11 21.16 7.61 -26.02
N VAL A 12 20.56 8.30 -26.99
CA VAL A 12 20.82 9.75 -27.20
C VAL A 12 19.78 10.71 -26.61
N ILE A 13 18.65 10.28 -26.02
CA ILE A 13 17.74 11.23 -25.33
C ILE A 13 17.15 10.68 -24.02
N SER A 14 17.94 9.93 -23.26
CA SER A 14 17.67 9.75 -21.83
C SER A 14 18.97 9.90 -21.06
N GLY A 15 19.30 11.15 -20.71
CA GLY A 15 20.14 11.35 -19.55
C GLY A 15 19.24 11.15 -18.34
N PRO A 16 19.41 10.10 -17.51
CA PRO A 16 18.78 10.13 -16.21
C PRO A 16 19.30 11.40 -15.53
N SER A 17 18.44 12.23 -14.94
CA SER A 17 18.90 13.23 -13.98
C SER A 17 19.26 12.46 -12.71
N TRP A 18 20.53 12.05 -12.57
CA TRP A 18 21.01 11.30 -11.41
C TRP A 18 20.98 12.21 -10.17
N ALA A 19 19.90 12.14 -9.40
CA ALA A 19 19.98 12.30 -7.96
C ALA A 19 20.23 10.89 -7.36
N ALA A 20 21.04 10.83 -6.30
CA ALA A 20 21.67 9.64 -5.71
C ALA A 20 20.87 8.31 -5.77
N ASP A 21 21.59 7.21 -6.03
CA ASP A 21 21.07 5.83 -5.98
C ASP A 21 20.41 5.54 -4.63
N ASN A 22 19.11 5.22 -4.65
CA ASN A 22 18.46 4.53 -3.53
C ASN A 22 17.34 3.58 -4.04
N PRO A 23 17.67 2.31 -4.31
CA PRO A 23 16.78 1.38 -5.01
C PRO A 23 15.58 0.89 -4.19
N GLU A 24 15.60 1.02 -2.86
CA GLU A 24 14.60 0.41 -1.96
C GLU A 24 13.52 1.39 -1.46
N GLY A 25 13.62 2.67 -1.80
CA GLY A 25 12.72 3.71 -1.27
C GLY A 25 13.04 4.05 0.19
N TYR A 26 12.65 5.24 0.63
CA TYR A 26 12.79 5.65 2.03
C TYR A 26 11.63 6.54 2.42
N TYR A 27 11.30 6.54 3.71
CA TYR A 27 10.38 7.52 4.25
C TYR A 27 10.98 8.92 4.08
N LEU A 28 10.33 9.73 3.25
CA LEU A 28 10.60 11.15 3.11
C LEU A 28 9.26 11.84 3.07
N LYS A 29 8.98 12.70 4.06
CA LYS A 29 7.77 13.51 4.03
C LYS A 29 7.81 14.40 2.78
N ASN A 30 7.03 14.04 1.77
CA ASN A 30 6.99 14.71 0.48
C ASN A 30 5.58 14.70 -0.09
N GLU A 31 5.36 15.62 -1.02
CA GLU A 31 4.23 15.62 -1.93
C GLU A 31 4.81 15.72 -3.35
N GLN A 32 4.35 14.85 -4.23
CA GLN A 32 4.71 14.82 -5.63
C GLN A 32 3.42 14.85 -6.45
N LYS A 33 3.43 15.68 -7.49
CA LYS A 33 2.36 15.82 -8.47
C LYS A 33 2.97 15.87 -9.86
N LEU A 34 2.45 15.04 -10.76
CA LEU A 34 2.74 15.07 -12.19
C LEU A 34 1.40 15.17 -12.92
N GLU A 35 1.30 16.16 -13.79
CA GLU A 35 0.21 16.28 -14.76
C GLU A 35 0.87 16.33 -16.13
N GLN A 36 0.43 15.46 -17.02
CA GLN A 36 0.97 15.32 -18.35
C GLN A 36 -0.18 15.15 -19.34
N ASP A 37 -0.06 15.83 -20.47
CA ASP A 37 -0.98 15.79 -21.60
C ASP A 37 -0.10 15.80 -22.86
N VAL A 38 -0.16 14.73 -23.66
CA VAL A 38 0.72 14.51 -24.81
C VAL A 38 -0.07 13.95 -25.97
N GLU A 39 -0.09 14.70 -27.07
CA GLU A 39 -0.65 14.30 -28.35
C GLU A 39 0.44 14.36 -29.43
N GLY A 40 0.48 13.36 -30.32
CA GLY A 40 1.35 13.40 -31.49
C GLY A 40 1.46 12.09 -32.26
N GLU A 41 2.30 12.13 -33.31
CA GLU A 41 2.65 10.97 -34.12
C GLU A 41 4.16 10.72 -34.04
N GLY A 42 4.56 9.47 -33.78
CA GLY A 42 5.96 9.13 -33.69
C GLY A 42 6.23 7.81 -32.99
N TYR A 43 7.38 7.74 -32.31
CA TYR A 43 7.70 6.67 -31.39
C TYR A 43 7.67 7.22 -29.97
N VAL A 44 6.91 6.57 -29.10
CA VAL A 44 6.83 6.90 -27.68
C VAL A 44 7.44 5.78 -26.84
N MET A 45 8.13 6.18 -25.78
CA MET A 45 8.46 5.33 -24.66
C MET A 45 8.32 6.14 -23.37
N VAL A 46 7.47 5.68 -22.46
CA VAL A 46 7.29 6.29 -21.13
C VAL A 46 7.67 5.28 -20.08
N TYR A 47 8.40 5.75 -19.07
CA TYR A 47 8.70 5.01 -17.86
C TYR A 47 8.48 5.91 -16.66
N GLN A 48 7.51 5.55 -15.83
CA GLN A 48 7.19 6.25 -14.59
C GLN A 48 7.29 5.25 -13.44
N LYS A 49 8.05 5.60 -12.40
CA LYS A 49 8.14 4.81 -11.19
C LYS A 49 8.03 5.74 -9.99
N VAL A 50 7.04 5.51 -9.15
CA VAL A 50 6.83 6.27 -7.92
C VAL A 50 6.82 5.30 -6.76
N ASN A 51 7.71 5.51 -5.80
CA ASN A 51 7.78 4.71 -4.59
C ASN A 51 7.57 5.60 -3.37
N THR A 52 6.81 5.11 -2.41
CA THR A 52 6.90 5.53 -1.01
C THR A 52 7.68 4.46 -0.24
N GLU A 53 7.75 4.57 1.08
CA GLU A 53 8.31 3.51 1.93
C GLU A 53 7.58 2.16 1.77
N THR A 54 6.25 2.18 1.59
CA THR A 54 5.42 0.97 1.61
C THR A 54 4.64 0.71 0.33
N LEU A 55 4.62 1.66 -0.61
CA LEU A 55 3.86 1.59 -1.85
C LEU A 55 4.77 1.75 -3.07
N GLN A 56 4.41 1.08 -4.16
CA GLN A 56 5.05 1.28 -5.45
C GLN A 56 4.00 1.33 -6.56
N LEU A 57 4.14 2.35 -7.41
CA LEU A 57 3.50 2.43 -8.72
C LEU A 57 4.59 2.36 -9.79
N LYS A 58 4.36 1.53 -10.80
CA LYS A 58 5.19 1.48 -12.00
C LYS A 58 4.27 1.52 -13.22
N ASN A 59 4.51 2.49 -14.10
CA ASN A 59 3.86 2.58 -15.39
C ASN A 59 4.92 2.57 -16.49
N TYR A 60 4.66 1.83 -17.55
CA TYR A 60 5.54 1.71 -18.70
C TYR A 60 4.73 1.58 -19.97
N MET A 61 5.05 2.37 -20.99
CA MET A 61 4.45 2.23 -22.31
C MET A 61 5.52 2.37 -23.40
N HIS A 62 5.30 1.71 -24.53
CA HIS A 62 5.98 2.04 -25.76
C HIS A 62 5.11 1.74 -26.98
N GLY A 63 5.41 2.39 -28.10
CA GLY A 63 4.74 2.14 -29.36
C GLY A 63 5.18 3.10 -30.44
N SER A 64 4.93 2.73 -31.70
CA SER A 64 5.01 3.65 -32.83
C SER A 64 3.62 3.89 -33.42
N GLY A 65 3.30 5.14 -33.73
CA GLY A 65 2.06 5.56 -34.38
C GLY A 65 1.53 6.85 -33.79
N SER A 66 0.20 6.98 -33.73
CA SER A 66 -0.46 8.11 -33.08
C SER A 66 -0.71 7.82 -31.61
N MET A 67 -0.56 8.84 -30.78
CA MET A 67 -0.80 8.82 -29.35
C MET A 67 -1.52 10.09 -28.94
N ASP A 68 -2.57 9.92 -28.13
CA ASP A 68 -3.18 10.94 -27.29
C ASP A 68 -3.25 10.36 -25.87
N SER A 69 -2.65 11.05 -24.91
CA SER A 69 -2.47 10.54 -23.55
C SER A 69 -2.48 11.65 -22.52
N ALA A 70 -3.32 11.46 -21.50
CA ALA A 70 -3.35 12.26 -20.31
C ALA A 70 -3.00 11.41 -19.09
N THR A 71 -2.03 11.86 -18.29
CA THR A 71 -1.60 11.17 -17.06
C THR A 71 -1.60 12.12 -15.87
N LEU A 72 -2.18 11.66 -14.77
CA LEU A 72 -2.11 12.30 -13.46
C LEU A 72 -1.48 11.33 -12.46
N ILE A 73 -0.38 11.73 -11.82
CA ILE A 73 0.22 10.99 -10.70
C ILE A 73 0.32 11.92 -9.50
N ASN A 74 -0.23 11.48 -8.38
CA ASN A 74 -0.06 12.11 -7.08
C ASN A 74 0.53 11.11 -6.10
N SER A 75 1.52 11.54 -5.30
CA SER A 75 2.09 10.74 -4.23
C SER A 75 2.36 11.60 -3.01
N ASN A 76 2.07 11.09 -1.82
CA ASN A 76 2.45 11.75 -0.59
C ASN A 76 2.91 10.76 0.49
N GLN A 77 3.72 11.29 1.41
CA GLN A 77 4.10 10.60 2.64
C GLN A 77 3.91 11.54 3.83
N SER A 78 3.34 11.00 4.90
CA SER A 78 3.03 11.71 6.14
C SER A 78 3.32 10.81 7.34
N SER A 79 3.30 11.37 8.54
CA SER A 79 3.46 10.60 9.77
C SER A 79 2.38 10.98 10.77
N ILE A 80 2.05 10.03 11.64
CA ILE A 80 1.21 10.24 12.80
C ILE A 80 2.07 9.98 14.02
N SER A 81 2.15 10.97 14.90
CA SER A 81 3.02 10.92 16.07
C SER A 81 2.25 11.17 17.36
N GLY A 82 2.74 10.61 18.45
CA GLY A 82 2.15 10.78 19.78
C GLY A 82 2.95 10.08 20.86
N TYR A 83 2.61 10.37 22.12
CA TYR A 83 3.15 9.62 23.25
C TYR A 83 2.46 8.26 23.36
N VAL A 84 3.27 7.22 23.54
CA VAL A 84 2.77 5.89 23.88
C VAL A 84 2.65 5.75 25.40
N GLN A 85 1.98 4.71 25.85
CA GLN A 85 1.88 4.33 27.25
C GLN A 85 2.26 2.86 27.41
N ASP A 86 2.81 2.54 28.58
CA ASP A 86 2.93 1.15 29.00
C ASP A 86 1.53 0.53 29.19
N LYS A 87 1.39 -0.74 28.80
CA LYS A 87 0.11 -1.44 28.77
C LYS A 87 -0.60 -1.47 30.13
N TYR A 88 0.18 -1.59 31.21
CA TYR A 88 -0.33 -1.91 32.54
C TYR A 88 -0.18 -0.74 33.53
N THR A 89 0.91 0.01 33.44
CA THR A 89 1.21 1.09 34.39
C THR A 89 0.67 2.44 33.93
N HIS A 90 0.20 2.56 32.68
CA HIS A 90 -0.27 3.82 32.07
C HIS A 90 0.77 4.95 32.04
N VAL A 91 2.02 4.66 32.42
CA VAL A 91 3.11 5.63 32.40
C VAL A 91 3.40 5.99 30.95
N TYR A 92 3.51 7.29 30.68
CA TYR A 92 3.87 7.78 29.36
C TYR A 92 5.28 7.32 29.00
N GLY A 93 5.36 6.62 27.87
CA GLY A 93 6.59 6.21 27.24
C GLY A 93 7.13 7.26 26.27
N PRO A 94 8.07 6.87 25.40
CA PRO A 94 8.68 7.79 24.44
C PRO A 94 7.66 8.32 23.42
N TYR A 95 8.02 9.43 22.79
CA TYR A 95 7.28 9.94 21.65
C TYR A 95 7.61 9.09 20.41
N THR A 96 6.60 8.49 19.79
CA THR A 96 6.77 7.62 18.62
C THR A 96 5.97 8.12 17.44
N SER A 97 6.33 7.67 16.24
CA SER A 97 5.64 7.98 15.00
C SER A 97 5.43 6.73 14.17
N VAL A 98 4.32 6.70 13.44
CA VAL A 98 4.03 5.71 12.41
C VAL A 98 3.84 6.41 11.07
N HIS A 99 4.08 5.70 9.98
CA HIS A 99 4.10 6.31 8.66
C HIS A 99 2.78 6.08 7.92
N ALA A 100 2.51 6.97 6.97
CA ALA A 100 1.40 6.83 6.04
C ALA A 100 1.83 7.31 4.67
N GLY A 101 1.52 6.54 3.63
CA GLY A 101 1.79 6.89 2.24
C GLY A 101 0.55 6.70 1.39
N ASN A 102 0.40 7.53 0.36
CA ASN A 102 -0.63 7.36 -0.65
C ASN A 102 -0.03 7.60 -2.04
N ILE A 103 -0.47 6.82 -3.02
CA ILE A 103 -0.20 7.02 -4.44
C ILE A 103 -1.54 6.94 -5.17
N SER A 104 -1.84 7.91 -6.03
CA SER A 104 -3.00 7.88 -6.93
C SER A 104 -2.52 8.14 -8.35
N PHE A 105 -3.03 7.35 -9.28
CA PHE A 105 -2.69 7.37 -10.69
C PHE A 105 -3.96 7.28 -11.51
N VAL A 106 -4.09 8.15 -12.49
CA VAL A 106 -5.13 8.10 -13.50
C VAL A 106 -4.47 8.34 -14.83
N GLU A 107 -4.81 7.52 -15.80
CA GLU A 107 -4.29 7.66 -17.15
C GLU A 107 -5.39 7.32 -18.16
N GLN A 108 -5.47 8.15 -19.18
CA GLN A 108 -6.33 7.98 -20.34
C GLN A 108 -5.42 7.93 -21.55
N ASN A 109 -5.56 6.89 -22.36
CA ASN A 109 -4.73 6.66 -23.54
C ASN A 109 -5.61 6.30 -24.73
N GLU A 110 -5.39 6.97 -25.86
CA GLU A 110 -5.86 6.56 -27.18
C GLU A 110 -4.64 6.41 -28.09
N MET A 111 -4.35 5.18 -28.51
CA MET A 111 -3.18 4.87 -29.31
C MET A 111 -3.53 4.01 -30.51
N THR A 112 -2.96 4.35 -31.66
CA THR A 112 -3.07 3.56 -32.90
C THR A 112 -1.69 3.30 -33.46
N TYR A 113 -1.39 2.02 -33.71
CA TYR A 113 -0.14 1.59 -34.28
C TYR A 113 0.01 2.06 -35.73
N SER A 114 1.10 2.76 -36.01
CA SER A 114 1.54 3.08 -37.36
C SER A 114 3.07 3.12 -37.38
N PRO A 115 3.75 2.39 -38.28
CA PRO A 115 5.20 2.48 -38.39
C PRO A 115 5.62 3.90 -38.80
N VAL A 116 6.63 4.46 -38.13
CA VAL A 116 7.12 5.82 -38.41
C VAL A 116 8.60 5.77 -38.78
N ALA A 117 8.98 6.46 -39.85
CA ALA A 117 10.36 6.63 -40.25
C ALA A 117 10.88 8.02 -39.84
N MET A 118 11.95 8.07 -39.07
CA MET A 118 12.54 9.32 -38.59
C MET A 118 13.98 9.47 -39.08
N ALA A 119 14.24 10.57 -39.76
CA ALA A 119 15.59 11.02 -40.09
C ALA A 119 16.17 11.79 -38.90
N TYR A 120 17.38 11.41 -38.45
CA TYR A 120 18.05 12.07 -37.34
C TYR A 120 19.30 12.80 -37.82
N GLY A 121 19.42 14.08 -37.47
CA GLY A 121 20.61 14.88 -37.76
C GLY A 121 20.87 15.07 -39.27
N THR A 122 22.14 15.13 -39.64
CA THR A 122 22.60 15.32 -41.03
C THR A 122 23.46 14.15 -41.51
N GLY A 123 23.67 14.02 -42.82
CA GLY A 123 24.50 12.98 -43.42
C GLY A 123 23.80 11.63 -43.52
N TYR A 124 24.48 10.54 -43.16
CA TYR A 124 23.99 9.17 -43.40
C TYR A 124 22.58 8.90 -42.84
N TYR A 125 22.27 9.38 -41.63
CA TYR A 125 20.96 9.18 -40.99
C TYR A 125 19.86 10.15 -41.45
N ALA A 126 20.23 11.18 -42.24
CA ALA A 126 19.25 11.97 -42.98
C ALA A 126 18.80 11.25 -44.26
N GLU A 127 19.72 10.52 -44.91
CA GLU A 127 19.46 9.75 -46.13
C GLU A 127 18.96 8.32 -45.85
N ASN A 128 19.18 7.81 -44.63
CA ASN A 128 18.75 6.48 -44.19
C ASN A 128 17.93 6.59 -42.89
N PRO A 129 16.64 6.98 -42.97
CA PRO A 129 15.77 7.13 -41.81
C PRO A 129 15.67 5.83 -41.00
N ILE A 130 15.58 5.98 -39.68
CA ILE A 130 15.33 4.87 -38.76
C ILE A 130 13.83 4.58 -38.76
N VAL A 131 13.46 3.33 -39.03
CA VAL A 131 12.07 2.88 -39.03
C VAL A 131 11.72 2.33 -37.65
N TYR A 132 10.77 2.98 -36.98
CA TYR A 132 10.12 2.50 -35.78
C TYR A 132 8.89 1.69 -36.16
N ASN A 133 8.92 0.39 -35.90
CA ASN A 133 7.87 -0.58 -36.24
C ASN A 133 7.47 -1.37 -34.98
N SER A 134 7.28 -0.64 -33.87
CA SER A 134 7.00 -1.22 -32.56
C SER A 134 5.50 -1.24 -32.32
N LYS A 135 4.92 -2.43 -32.18
CA LYS A 135 3.53 -2.56 -31.72
C LYS A 135 3.36 -1.93 -30.33
N LEU A 136 2.11 -1.62 -30.00
CA LEU A 136 1.79 -0.96 -28.76
C LEU A 136 1.92 -1.94 -27.59
N LYS A 137 2.62 -1.49 -26.54
CA LYS A 137 2.77 -2.23 -25.30
C LYS A 137 2.63 -1.27 -24.13
N GLU A 138 1.94 -1.73 -23.11
CA GLU A 138 1.74 -0.99 -21.90
C GLU A 138 1.73 -1.92 -20.68
N LYS A 139 2.23 -1.42 -19.55
CA LYS A 139 2.24 -2.14 -18.29
C LYS A 139 2.09 -1.19 -17.11
N THR A 140 1.07 -1.44 -16.30
CA THR A 140 0.84 -0.74 -15.04
C THR A 140 0.87 -1.74 -13.88
N GLU A 141 1.66 -1.46 -12.84
CA GLU A 141 1.76 -2.26 -11.63
C GLU A 141 1.54 -1.36 -10.40
N GLY A 142 0.64 -1.76 -9.51
CA GLY A 142 0.45 -1.17 -8.18
C GLY A 142 0.75 -2.19 -7.11
N LYS A 143 1.64 -1.87 -6.16
CA LYS A 143 2.06 -2.76 -5.09
C LYS A 143 1.94 -2.08 -3.74
N SER A 144 1.46 -2.83 -2.75
CA SER A 144 1.45 -2.47 -1.34
C SER A 144 2.21 -3.53 -0.55
N TYR A 145 3.41 -3.18 -0.10
CA TYR A 145 4.31 -4.13 0.56
C TYR A 145 3.84 -4.49 1.98
N GLN A 146 3.19 -3.56 2.67
CA GLN A 146 2.76 -3.79 4.06
C GLN A 146 1.54 -4.71 4.18
N GLU A 147 0.79 -4.87 3.10
CA GLU A 147 -0.40 -5.73 3.00
C GLU A 147 -0.14 -6.96 2.13
N GLY A 148 1.01 -7.04 1.47
CA GLY A 148 1.34 -8.15 0.57
C GLY A 148 0.47 -8.19 -0.68
N VAL A 149 0.06 -7.02 -1.21
CA VAL A 149 -0.85 -6.91 -2.37
C VAL A 149 -0.10 -6.42 -3.61
N SER A 150 -0.36 -7.05 -4.76
CA SER A 150 0.08 -6.59 -6.08
C SER A 150 -1.09 -6.67 -7.06
N MET A 151 -1.30 -5.62 -7.84
CA MET A 151 -2.21 -5.61 -8.98
C MET A 151 -1.42 -5.22 -10.23
N HIS A 152 -1.61 -5.94 -11.33
CA HIS A 152 -0.95 -5.66 -12.59
C HIS A 152 -1.93 -5.70 -13.76
N HIS A 153 -1.66 -4.85 -14.73
CA HIS A 153 -2.31 -4.80 -16.02
C HIS A 153 -1.23 -4.65 -17.09
N GLN A 154 -1.34 -5.39 -18.18
CA GLN A 154 -0.36 -5.39 -19.25
C GLN A 154 -1.04 -5.63 -20.60
N ILE A 155 -0.82 -4.71 -21.54
CA ILE A 155 -1.19 -4.85 -22.95
C ILE A 155 0.09 -5.15 -23.72
N GLU A 156 0.09 -6.13 -24.60
CA GLU A 156 1.19 -6.39 -25.51
C GLU A 156 0.71 -6.53 -26.95
N TYR A 157 1.58 -6.10 -27.87
CA TYR A 157 1.45 -6.30 -29.31
C TYR A 157 0.16 -5.73 -29.94
N ALA A 158 -0.49 -4.76 -29.30
CA ALA A 158 -1.76 -4.21 -29.77
C ALA A 158 -1.59 -3.38 -31.06
N SER A 159 -2.59 -3.47 -31.95
CA SER A 159 -2.71 -2.61 -33.14
C SER A 159 -3.35 -1.26 -32.80
N ALA A 160 -4.28 -1.21 -31.86
CA ALA A 160 -4.81 0.03 -31.30
C ALA A 160 -5.42 -0.23 -29.93
N PHE A 161 -5.50 0.78 -29.08
CA PHE A 161 -6.35 0.70 -27.89
C PHE A 161 -6.81 2.08 -27.41
N VAL A 162 -7.99 2.09 -26.79
CA VAL A 162 -8.49 3.17 -25.94
C VAL A 162 -8.56 2.62 -24.52
N LYS A 163 -7.96 3.31 -23.55
CA LYS A 163 -7.82 2.81 -22.18
C LYS A 163 -7.91 3.94 -21.18
N ASP A 164 -8.81 3.76 -20.22
CA ASP A 164 -8.85 4.50 -18.96
C ASP A 164 -8.43 3.56 -17.83
N ILE A 165 -7.36 3.91 -17.13
CA ILE A 165 -6.88 3.16 -15.96
C ILE A 165 -6.77 4.09 -14.75
N GLY A 166 -7.18 3.59 -13.59
CA GLY A 166 -7.02 4.26 -12.31
C GLY A 166 -6.40 3.32 -11.28
N VAL A 167 -5.38 3.76 -10.57
CA VAL A 167 -4.75 3.01 -9.48
C VAL A 167 -4.70 3.88 -8.23
N ASP A 168 -5.29 3.40 -7.14
CA ASP A 168 -5.23 4.04 -5.83
C ASP A 168 -4.58 3.10 -4.82
N LEU A 169 -3.47 3.56 -4.24
CA LEU A 169 -2.71 2.87 -3.22
C LEU A 169 -2.70 3.73 -1.96
N GLN A 170 -3.09 3.15 -0.83
CA GLN A 170 -2.99 3.81 0.46
C GLN A 170 -2.46 2.83 1.48
N CYS A 171 -1.49 3.27 2.27
CA CYS A 171 -0.97 2.50 3.38
C CYS A 171 -0.83 3.44 4.56
N LYS A 172 -1.56 3.14 5.62
CA LYS A 172 -1.54 3.86 6.89
C LYS A 172 -1.32 2.84 7.98
N GLU A 173 -0.20 2.99 8.67
CA GLU A 173 0.12 2.13 9.78
C GLU A 173 -0.83 2.38 10.97
N PRO A 174 -1.16 1.34 11.76
CA PRO A 174 -1.90 1.52 13.00
C PRO A 174 -1.05 2.31 13.99
N TRP A 175 -1.69 3.23 14.72
CA TRP A 175 -1.06 3.94 15.84
C TRP A 175 -1.73 3.49 17.14
N PRO A 176 -0.98 3.20 18.22
CA PRO A 176 0.48 3.24 18.32
C PRO A 176 1.16 2.07 17.58
N PRO A 177 2.50 2.13 17.36
CA PRO A 177 3.25 1.04 16.75
C PRO A 177 3.05 -0.31 17.46
N LYS A 178 3.35 -1.41 16.76
CA LYS A 178 3.27 -2.76 17.33
C LYS A 178 4.18 -2.87 18.58
N GLY A 179 3.60 -3.26 19.70
CA GLY A 179 4.29 -3.38 20.99
C GLY A 179 4.07 -2.20 21.93
N ASP A 180 3.58 -1.08 21.41
CA ASP A 180 3.20 0.10 22.19
C ASP A 180 1.70 0.17 22.42
N TYR A 181 1.25 0.99 23.37
CA TYR A 181 -0.16 1.12 23.75
C TYR A 181 -0.59 2.58 23.87
N SER A 182 -1.87 2.84 23.66
CA SER A 182 -2.46 4.17 23.79
C SER A 182 -3.91 4.07 24.26
N PRO A 183 -4.43 5.05 25.01
CA PRO A 183 -5.86 5.12 25.30
C PRO A 183 -6.72 5.42 24.07
N SER A 184 -6.13 6.03 23.02
CA SER A 184 -6.82 6.48 21.82
C SER A 184 -6.18 5.98 20.52
N PRO A 185 -6.02 4.66 20.33
CA PRO A 185 -5.33 4.14 19.16
C PRO A 185 -6.13 4.43 17.88
N LYS A 186 -5.38 4.65 16.80
CA LYS A 186 -5.90 4.84 15.45
C LYS A 186 -5.69 3.56 14.67
N LYS A 187 -6.75 3.09 14.01
CA LYS A 187 -6.67 1.95 13.09
C LYS A 187 -5.80 2.30 11.89
N GLY A 188 -5.01 1.32 11.46
CA GLY A 188 -4.31 1.33 10.19
C GLY A 188 -5.24 0.89 9.06
N LEU A 189 -4.87 1.26 7.84
CA LEU A 189 -5.60 0.97 6.61
C LEU A 189 -4.59 0.65 5.51
N GLY A 190 -4.82 -0.45 4.81
CA GLY A 190 -4.18 -0.75 3.54
C GLY A 190 -5.24 -0.84 2.46
N LEU A 191 -5.12 -0.03 1.42
CA LEU A 191 -6.00 -0.03 0.25
C LEU A 191 -5.15 -0.20 -0.99
N THR A 192 -5.53 -1.15 -1.84
CA THR A 192 -5.01 -1.27 -3.20
C THR A 192 -6.21 -1.41 -4.11
N LYS A 193 -6.31 -0.53 -5.10
CA LYS A 193 -7.43 -0.50 -6.02
C LYS A 193 -6.93 -0.24 -7.43
N MET A 194 -7.46 -0.97 -8.40
CA MET A 194 -7.18 -0.79 -9.81
C MET A 194 -8.49 -0.89 -10.60
N LYS A 195 -8.79 0.15 -11.37
CA LYS A 195 -9.93 0.23 -12.28
C LYS A 195 -9.41 0.30 -13.70
N ILE A 196 -9.98 -0.52 -14.57
CA ILE A 196 -9.60 -0.62 -15.98
C ILE A 196 -10.87 -0.55 -16.80
N GLU A 197 -10.93 0.36 -17.76
CA GLU A 197 -11.90 0.38 -18.84
C GLU A 197 -11.14 0.53 -20.15
N GLU A 198 -11.24 -0.47 -21.03
CA GLU A 198 -10.40 -0.52 -22.21
C GLU A 198 -11.06 -1.21 -23.40
N GLU A 199 -10.67 -0.79 -24.59
CA GLU A 199 -11.05 -1.38 -25.86
C GLU A 199 -9.78 -1.58 -26.69
N ILE A 200 -9.42 -2.84 -26.93
CA ILE A 200 -8.19 -3.23 -27.62
C ILE A 200 -8.54 -3.83 -28.97
N THR A 201 -7.78 -3.43 -29.98
CA THR A 201 -7.78 -4.03 -31.32
C THR A 201 -6.51 -4.85 -31.50
N GLU A 202 -6.68 -6.16 -31.73
CA GLU A 202 -5.60 -7.11 -32.04
C GLU A 202 -4.39 -7.04 -31.09
N GLY A 203 -4.56 -7.49 -29.85
CA GLY A 203 -3.46 -7.55 -28.88
C GLY A 203 -3.60 -8.71 -27.90
N SER A 204 -2.67 -8.79 -26.95
CA SER A 204 -2.77 -9.66 -25.80
C SER A 204 -2.81 -8.84 -24.51
N ILE A 205 -3.74 -9.17 -23.62
CA ILE A 205 -3.97 -8.47 -22.37
C ILE A 205 -3.78 -9.47 -21.23
N HIS A 206 -3.05 -9.06 -20.21
CA HIS A 206 -2.82 -9.82 -18.99
C HIS A 206 -3.21 -8.95 -17.80
N VAL A 207 -4.14 -9.43 -17.00
CA VAL A 207 -4.59 -8.78 -15.76
C VAL A 207 -4.37 -9.74 -14.62
N GLY A 208 -3.84 -9.25 -13.52
CA GLY A 208 -3.78 -10.07 -12.33
C GLY A 208 -3.70 -9.33 -11.02
N GLN A 209 -4.01 -10.09 -9.99
CA GLN A 209 -4.12 -9.64 -8.62
C GLN A 209 -3.55 -10.74 -7.72
N LEU A 210 -2.64 -10.35 -6.85
CA LEU A 210 -2.00 -11.22 -5.89
C LEU A 210 -2.15 -10.62 -4.50
N VAL A 211 -2.61 -11.42 -3.54
CA VAL A 211 -2.64 -11.09 -2.12
C VAL A 211 -1.93 -12.19 -1.35
N THR A 212 -1.01 -11.82 -0.48
CA THR A 212 -0.17 -12.73 0.30
C THR A 212 -0.20 -12.35 1.78
N ASP A 213 0.16 -13.28 2.68
CA ASP A 213 0.26 -12.98 4.10
C ASP A 213 1.47 -12.06 4.39
N PRO A 214 1.28 -10.84 4.94
CA PRO A 214 2.38 -9.96 5.29
C PRO A 214 3.15 -10.38 6.56
N ASN A 215 2.67 -11.35 7.36
CA ASN A 215 3.32 -11.82 8.59
C ASN A 215 3.65 -13.33 8.55
N PRO A 216 4.88 -13.72 8.15
CA PRO A 216 5.29 -15.12 8.01
C PRO A 216 5.65 -15.80 9.34
N SER A 217 4.78 -15.73 10.36
CA SER A 217 5.05 -16.37 11.66
C SER A 217 4.12 -17.56 11.93
N ALA A 218 4.60 -18.77 11.61
CA ALA A 218 4.64 -19.96 12.50
C ALA A 218 4.50 -21.34 11.80
N LYS A 219 4.15 -21.43 10.52
CA LYS A 219 3.89 -22.74 9.86
C LYS A 219 4.80 -23.12 8.69
N HIS A 220 5.51 -22.18 8.07
CA HIS A 220 6.40 -22.47 6.94
C HIS A 220 7.78 -21.85 7.22
N ARG A 221 8.81 -22.69 7.31
CA ARG A 221 10.17 -22.34 7.75
C ARG A 221 11.08 -21.79 6.65
N ASP A 222 10.56 -21.61 5.44
CA ASP A 222 11.31 -21.08 4.32
C ASP A 222 10.56 -19.84 3.85
N GLY A 223 11.24 -18.68 3.83
CA GLY A 223 10.69 -17.35 3.56
C GLY A 223 10.22 -17.14 2.12
N GLU A 224 9.33 -18.01 1.65
CA GLU A 224 8.85 -18.08 0.29
C GLU A 224 7.34 -17.78 0.25
N HIS A 225 6.97 -16.54 0.57
CA HIS A 225 5.62 -16.04 0.31
C HIS A 225 5.65 -14.99 -0.81
N GLY A 226 4.67 -15.10 -1.70
CA GLY A 226 4.65 -14.60 -3.08
C GLY A 226 3.66 -15.48 -3.87
N TRP A 227 3.93 -15.77 -5.14
CA TRP A 227 3.13 -16.75 -5.92
C TRP A 227 3.10 -18.18 -5.36
N LYS A 228 3.93 -18.52 -4.36
CA LYS A 228 4.03 -19.89 -3.83
C LYS A 228 2.93 -20.26 -2.84
N ASP A 229 2.30 -19.28 -2.19
CA ASP A 229 1.20 -19.49 -1.24
C ASP A 229 0.31 -18.23 -1.16
N PRO A 230 -0.47 -17.95 -2.22
CA PRO A 230 -1.32 -16.77 -2.27
C PRO A 230 -2.61 -16.95 -1.48
N LEU A 231 -3.02 -15.89 -0.77
CA LEU A 231 -4.38 -15.81 -0.23
C LEU A 231 -5.40 -15.55 -1.35
N ILE A 232 -5.04 -14.71 -2.33
CA ILE A 232 -5.83 -14.44 -3.52
C ILE A 232 -4.88 -14.41 -4.72
N GLU A 233 -5.22 -15.17 -5.76
CA GLU A 233 -4.54 -15.16 -7.05
C GLU A 233 -5.60 -15.07 -8.16
N ILE A 234 -5.55 -13.99 -8.92
CA ILE A 234 -6.33 -13.80 -10.14
C ILE A 234 -5.31 -13.60 -11.26
N ASP A 235 -5.41 -14.42 -12.29
CA ASP A 235 -4.61 -14.35 -13.50
C ASP A 235 -5.53 -14.58 -14.70
N GLU A 236 -5.69 -13.54 -15.51
CA GLU A 236 -6.55 -13.56 -16.68
C GLU A 236 -5.77 -13.11 -17.92
N ASN A 237 -5.94 -13.86 -19.00
CA ASN A 237 -5.28 -13.61 -20.27
C ASN A 237 -6.32 -13.54 -21.39
N TYR A 238 -6.25 -12.49 -22.21
CA TYR A 238 -7.11 -12.27 -23.36
C TYR A 238 -6.26 -12.05 -24.61
N VAL A 239 -6.58 -12.69 -25.74
CA VAL A 239 -5.82 -12.56 -27.00
C VAL A 239 -6.75 -12.36 -28.17
N GLY A 240 -6.66 -11.21 -28.84
CA GLY A 240 -7.59 -10.76 -29.88
C GLY A 240 -8.05 -9.31 -29.66
N SER A 241 -9.30 -9.03 -30.02
CA SER A 241 -9.94 -7.72 -29.81
C SER A 241 -11.01 -7.84 -28.73
N PHE A 242 -10.86 -7.06 -27.66
CA PHE A 242 -11.73 -7.13 -26.50
C PHE A 242 -12.10 -5.76 -25.98
N LYS A 243 -13.27 -5.70 -25.36
CA LYS A 243 -13.69 -4.61 -24.50
C LYS A 243 -13.75 -5.13 -23.07
N ILE A 244 -12.98 -4.51 -22.18
CA ILE A 244 -12.80 -4.97 -20.81
C ILE A 244 -13.17 -3.85 -19.86
N THR A 245 -13.97 -4.18 -18.85
CA THR A 245 -14.23 -3.32 -17.69
C THR A 245 -13.98 -4.13 -16.44
N LYS A 246 -13.00 -3.70 -15.63
CA LYS A 246 -12.61 -4.39 -14.39
C LYS A 246 -12.42 -3.39 -13.25
N ASN A 247 -12.84 -3.79 -12.06
CA ASN A 247 -12.66 -3.03 -10.84
C ASN A 247 -12.18 -4.00 -9.76
N MET A 248 -10.91 -3.88 -9.40
CA MET A 248 -10.23 -4.72 -8.43
C MET A 248 -9.94 -3.87 -7.18
N GLU A 249 -10.27 -4.40 -6.00
CA GLU A 249 -10.08 -3.68 -4.74
C GLU A 249 -9.74 -4.67 -3.62
N VAL A 250 -8.70 -4.34 -2.84
CA VAL A 250 -8.32 -5.03 -1.62
C VAL A 250 -8.21 -3.99 -0.52
N CYS A 251 -8.95 -4.21 0.56
CA CYS A 251 -8.95 -3.34 1.73
C CYS A 251 -8.64 -4.18 2.98
N VAL A 252 -7.59 -3.80 3.70
CA VAL A 252 -7.13 -4.46 4.92
C VAL A 252 -7.13 -3.44 6.06
N SER A 253 -7.77 -3.78 7.18
CA SER A 253 -7.76 -2.94 8.38
C SER A 253 -6.83 -3.53 9.43
N LYS A 254 -6.03 -2.68 10.08
CA LYS A 254 -5.09 -3.07 11.14
C LYS A 254 -5.53 -2.40 12.45
N SER A 255 -5.74 -3.19 13.49
CA SER A 255 -6.09 -2.66 14.82
C SER A 255 -4.86 -2.08 15.52
N GLY A 256 -5.00 -0.89 16.10
CA GLY A 256 -4.01 -0.34 17.02
C GLY A 256 -4.21 -0.88 18.44
N SER A 257 -3.12 -0.96 19.21
CA SER A 257 -3.11 -1.50 20.56
C SER A 257 -3.66 -0.50 21.58
N LYS A 258 -4.60 -0.95 22.42
CA LYS A 258 -5.14 -0.17 23.56
C LYS A 258 -4.42 -0.51 24.86
N VAL A 259 -4.22 0.49 25.71
CA VAL A 259 -3.86 0.23 27.12
C VAL A 259 -4.92 -0.65 27.77
N LYS A 260 -4.50 -1.49 28.72
CA LYS A 260 -5.49 -2.18 29.54
C LYS A 260 -6.20 -1.15 30.42
N PRO A 261 -7.47 -1.36 30.75
CA PRO A 261 -8.11 -0.60 31.81
C PRO A 261 -7.38 -0.84 33.14
N ASP A 262 -7.33 0.18 33.99
CA ASP A 262 -6.69 0.08 35.30
C ASP A 262 -7.46 -0.92 36.17
N TRP A 263 -6.72 -1.80 36.87
CA TRP A 263 -7.28 -2.82 37.75
C TRP A 263 -8.04 -2.22 38.94
N LEU A 264 -7.72 -0.96 39.31
CA LEU A 264 -8.40 -0.21 40.37
C LEU A 264 -9.76 0.38 39.96
N SER A 265 -10.20 0.18 38.71
CA SER A 265 -11.54 0.59 38.28
C SER A 265 -12.67 -0.06 39.10
N CYS A 266 -12.40 -1.19 39.78
CA CYS A 266 -13.35 -1.83 40.69
C CYS A 266 -13.72 -0.95 41.91
N CYS A 267 -12.88 0.00 42.32
CA CYS A 267 -13.10 0.84 43.50
C CYS A 267 -14.02 2.04 43.23
N ILE A 268 -14.29 2.37 41.97
CA ILE A 268 -15.07 3.56 41.58
C ILE A 268 -16.39 3.18 40.88
N GLY A 269 -16.52 1.95 40.36
CA GLY A 269 -17.73 1.44 39.69
C GLY A 269 -18.22 0.03 40.11
N GLY A 270 -17.50 -0.64 41.03
CA GLY A 270 -17.83 -2.00 41.48
C GLY A 270 -17.49 -3.10 40.46
N TYR A 271 -17.79 -4.36 40.82
CA TYR A 271 -17.50 -5.54 39.99
C TYR A 271 -18.29 -5.57 38.66
N GLY A 272 -19.49 -5.00 38.64
CA GLY A 272 -20.37 -4.99 37.46
C GLY A 272 -19.85 -4.14 36.30
N GLU A 273 -19.08 -3.09 36.59
CA GLU A 273 -18.47 -2.21 35.57
C GLU A 273 -17.07 -2.70 35.13
N MET A 274 -16.61 -3.82 35.68
CA MET A 274 -15.31 -4.41 35.33
C MET A 274 -15.36 -5.07 33.94
N PRO A 275 -14.30 -4.91 33.12
CA PRO A 275 -14.16 -5.64 31.86
C PRO A 275 -14.19 -7.15 32.08
N ASP A 276 -14.81 -7.90 31.16
CA ASP A 276 -14.98 -9.35 31.31
C ASP A 276 -13.66 -10.12 31.38
N ASP A 277 -12.62 -9.65 30.69
CA ASP A 277 -11.28 -10.24 30.71
C ASP A 277 -10.60 -10.13 32.09
N ASP A 278 -11.05 -9.20 32.94
CA ASP A 278 -10.51 -8.98 34.29
C ASP A 278 -11.41 -9.63 35.37
N LYS A 279 -12.58 -10.19 34.99
CA LYS A 279 -13.47 -11.01 35.85
C LYS A 279 -12.92 -12.42 36.02
N MET A 280 -11.70 -12.51 36.54
CA MET A 280 -10.99 -13.77 36.78
C MET A 280 -11.61 -14.60 37.92
N TRP A 281 -12.33 -13.95 38.83
CA TRP A 281 -13.02 -14.54 39.98
C TRP A 281 -14.43 -13.95 40.07
N GLY A 282 -15.39 -14.74 40.55
CA GLY A 282 -16.75 -14.25 40.79
C GLY A 282 -16.80 -13.14 41.84
N GLU A 283 -17.82 -12.27 41.77
CA GLU A 283 -18.05 -11.21 42.78
C GLU A 283 -18.06 -11.78 44.20
N GLU A 284 -18.73 -12.93 44.37
CA GLU A 284 -18.83 -13.67 45.63
C GLU A 284 -17.51 -14.30 46.08
N GLU A 285 -16.55 -14.54 45.18
CA GLU A 285 -15.25 -15.14 45.50
C GLU A 285 -14.23 -14.09 45.98
N ILE A 286 -14.32 -12.85 45.47
CA ILE A 286 -13.43 -11.74 45.87
C ILE A 286 -13.97 -11.02 47.12
N PHE A 287 -15.29 -10.79 47.16
CA PHE A 287 -15.96 -10.07 48.24
C PHE A 287 -16.65 -11.02 49.22
N ASP A 288 -16.13 -12.25 49.36
CA ASP A 288 -16.63 -13.21 50.33
C ASP A 288 -16.46 -12.68 51.77
N CYS A 289 -17.52 -12.06 52.28
CA CYS A 289 -17.58 -11.55 53.63
C CYS A 289 -17.71 -12.66 54.67
N THR A 290 -17.76 -13.95 54.31
CA THR A 290 -17.74 -15.02 55.32
C THR A 290 -16.41 -15.07 56.07
N CYS A 291 -15.30 -14.64 55.46
CA CYS A 291 -14.03 -14.42 56.19
C CYS A 291 -14.16 -13.31 57.25
N ARG A 292 -14.98 -12.27 56.99
CA ARG A 292 -15.24 -11.16 57.90
C ARG A 292 -16.08 -11.61 59.10
N GLU A 293 -17.14 -12.39 58.88
CA GLU A 293 -17.97 -12.95 59.97
C GLU A 293 -17.17 -13.90 60.85
N LYS A 294 -16.30 -14.72 60.25
CA LYS A 294 -15.47 -15.70 60.96
C LYS A 294 -14.28 -15.06 61.71
N ALA A 295 -13.75 -13.95 61.21
CA ALA A 295 -12.64 -13.23 61.84
C ALA A 295 -13.06 -12.28 62.97
N TRP A 296 -14.28 -11.72 62.92
CA TRP A 296 -14.71 -10.69 63.87
C TRP A 296 -15.92 -11.04 64.75
N GLY A 297 -16.74 -12.04 64.42
CA GLY A 297 -17.92 -12.40 65.24
C GLY A 297 -18.78 -11.19 65.64
N ASP A 298 -19.30 -11.18 66.88
CA ASP A 298 -20.18 -10.12 67.42
C ASP A 298 -19.47 -8.77 67.71
N SER A 299 -18.19 -8.61 67.40
CA SER A 299 -17.40 -7.41 67.76
C SER A 299 -17.66 -6.17 66.87
N TRP A 300 -18.75 -6.18 66.11
CA TRP A 300 -19.09 -5.17 65.09
C TRP A 300 -19.19 -3.73 65.61
N ASN A 301 -19.36 -3.53 66.92
CA ASN A 301 -19.44 -2.21 67.55
C ASN A 301 -18.12 -1.70 68.14
N ASP A 302 -17.01 -2.44 67.98
CA ASP A 302 -15.70 -1.98 68.47
C ASP A 302 -14.97 -1.13 67.41
N THR A 303 -15.22 0.18 67.44
CA THR A 303 -14.57 1.18 66.59
C THR A 303 -13.18 1.59 67.08
N SER A 304 -12.62 0.94 68.11
CA SER A 304 -11.32 1.29 68.70
C SER A 304 -10.12 1.10 67.76
N LYS A 305 -10.32 0.40 66.62
CA LYS A 305 -9.31 0.17 65.58
C LYS A 305 -9.61 0.87 64.25
N GLU A 306 -10.69 1.65 64.17
CA GLU A 306 -10.95 2.46 62.98
C GLU A 306 -9.86 3.53 62.85
N GLN A 307 -9.14 3.51 61.73
CA GLN A 307 -8.20 4.58 61.42
C GLN A 307 -9.01 5.85 61.10
N PRO A 308 -8.69 7.00 61.72
CA PRO A 308 -9.43 8.23 61.46
C PRO A 308 -9.26 8.62 59.99
N LEU A 309 -10.40 8.78 59.31
CA LEU A 309 -10.45 9.47 58.02
C LEU A 309 -10.09 10.94 58.27
N TYR A 310 -8.88 11.32 57.86
CA TYR A 310 -8.44 12.71 57.87
C TYR A 310 -9.44 13.58 57.09
N LYS A 311 -9.88 14.68 57.72
CA LYS A 311 -10.63 15.78 57.11
C LYS A 311 -9.73 16.64 56.24
#